data_AF-A0A921L1M8-F1
#
_entry.id   AF-A0A921L1M8-F1
#
_cell.length_a   1.000
_cell.length_b   1.000
_cell.length_c   1.000
_cell.angle_alpha   90.00
_cell.angle_beta   90.00
_cell.angle_gamma   90.00
#
_symmetry.space_group_name_H-M   'P 1'
#
loop_
_entity.id
_entity.type
_entity.pdbx_description
1 polymer ?
#
loop_
_entity_poly.entity_id
_entity_poly.type
_entity_poly.pdbx_seq_one_letter_code
_entity_poly.pdbx_strand_id
1 'polypeptide(L)'
;MSFDFNLNGLSTAYNEAIQREDFTFAFEIKIQKGHFIFFMFFSDKDKESRDKLFLYLKNTNCMKQLKLYGSHRNGVFGIYFNEDLKQAIKDELGIVGGKSAFNLSDFFDKLNQEIPEHLSVQQKINVLRKYYPNLNLRNNLPNIVNEMEKIYWIGFMQLKSAKPRESTLRKLYIYTQCDAKQIDELLNILRTHNITLKWTSDKNKAKEADFATMIKDLNNYKHQPKLT
;
A
#
# COMPACT_ATOMS: atom_id res chain seq x y z
N MET A 1 -11.59 -11.22 23.83
CA MET A 1 -12.11 -11.60 22.50
C MET A 1 -11.07 -12.46 21.82
N SER A 2 -11.45 -13.61 21.27
CA SER A 2 -10.58 -14.44 20.44
C SER A 2 -10.89 -14.20 18.97
N PHE A 3 -9.86 -14.01 18.16
CA PHE A 3 -9.90 -14.11 16.71
C PHE A 3 -9.51 -15.53 16.30
N ASP A 4 -9.80 -15.92 15.06
CA ASP A 4 -9.49 -17.27 14.57
C ASP A 4 -7.99 -17.44 14.30
N PHE A 5 -7.30 -16.37 13.91
CA PHE A 5 -5.87 -16.40 13.63
C PHE A 5 -5.18 -15.06 13.91
N ASN A 6 -3.90 -15.07 14.30
CA ASN A 6 -3.08 -13.87 14.47
C ASN A 6 -1.97 -13.80 13.42
N LEU A 7 -2.03 -12.82 12.51
CA LEU A 7 -0.99 -12.55 11.51
C LEU A 7 0.21 -11.79 12.12
N ASN A 8 0.81 -12.33 13.18
CA ASN A 8 1.89 -11.65 13.92
C ASN A 8 3.21 -11.53 13.14
N GLY A 9 3.37 -12.25 12.02
CA GLY A 9 4.49 -12.07 11.10
C GLY A 9 4.56 -10.65 10.52
N LEU A 10 3.44 -9.91 10.53
CA LEU A 10 3.42 -8.49 10.15
C LEU A 10 4.11 -7.57 11.17
N SER A 11 4.32 -8.02 12.41
CA SER A 11 4.69 -7.16 13.55
C SER A 11 5.99 -6.39 13.34
N THR A 12 7.06 -7.07 12.89
CA THR A 12 8.38 -6.45 12.71
C THR A 12 8.31 -5.37 11.66
N ALA A 13 7.89 -5.71 10.44
CA ALA A 13 7.73 -4.74 9.36
C ALA A 13 6.78 -3.59 9.74
N TYR A 14 5.72 -3.86 10.52
CA TYR A 14 4.71 -2.86 10.88
C TYR A 14 5.30 -1.80 11.81
N ASN A 15 6.06 -2.24 12.81
CA ASN A 15 6.72 -1.33 13.72
C ASN A 15 7.84 -0.53 13.01
N GLU A 16 8.58 -1.14 12.09
CA GLU A 16 9.57 -0.41 11.27
C GLU A 16 8.91 0.69 10.42
N ALA A 17 7.78 0.37 9.80
CA ALA A 17 7.06 1.30 8.95
C ALA A 17 6.48 2.48 9.76
N ILE A 18 6.01 2.24 10.98
CA ILE A 18 5.63 3.32 11.92
C ILE A 18 6.84 4.21 12.23
N GLN A 19 8.00 3.63 12.53
CA GLN A 19 9.20 4.40 12.86
C GLN A 19 9.67 5.29 11.70
N ARG A 20 9.47 4.84 10.45
CA ARG A 20 9.83 5.58 9.23
C ARG A 20 8.75 6.55 8.74
N GLU A 21 7.61 6.64 9.45
CA GLU A 21 6.42 7.36 8.97
C GLU A 21 5.97 6.91 7.57
N ASP A 22 6.07 5.61 7.26
CA ASP A 22 5.71 5.00 5.98
C ASP A 22 4.50 4.08 6.16
N PHE A 23 3.30 4.65 6.15
CA PHE A 23 2.08 3.93 6.53
C PHE A 23 1.46 3.12 5.40
N THR A 24 2.28 2.45 4.59
CA THR A 24 1.87 1.68 3.41
C THR A 24 2.64 0.38 3.30
N PHE A 25 1.93 -0.74 3.17
CA PHE A 25 2.49 -2.04 2.84
C PHE A 25 2.05 -2.52 1.48
N ALA A 26 2.99 -3.19 0.82
CA ALA A 26 2.75 -3.98 -0.37
C ALA A 26 3.80 -5.09 -0.44
N PHE A 27 3.37 -6.33 -0.45
CA PHE A 27 4.25 -7.48 -0.64
C PHE A 27 3.51 -8.62 -1.34
N GLU A 28 4.25 -9.56 -1.91
CA GLU A 28 3.68 -10.74 -2.55
C GLU A 28 4.26 -12.01 -1.93
N ILE A 29 3.41 -13.02 -1.76
CA ILE A 29 3.79 -14.34 -1.27
C ILE A 29 3.30 -15.38 -2.27
N LYS A 30 4.14 -16.37 -2.58
CA LYS A 30 3.78 -17.52 -3.40
C LYS A 30 3.73 -18.76 -2.51
N ILE A 31 2.57 -19.40 -2.42
CA ILE A 31 2.41 -20.66 -1.69
C ILE A 31 1.82 -21.68 -2.66
N GLN A 32 2.59 -22.74 -2.92
CA GLN A 32 2.22 -23.75 -3.91
C GLN A 32 1.91 -23.10 -5.27
N LYS A 33 0.68 -23.27 -5.78
CA LYS A 33 0.20 -22.68 -7.03
C LYS A 33 -0.38 -21.27 -6.86
N GLY A 34 -0.70 -20.87 -5.62
CA GLY A 34 -1.34 -19.60 -5.33
C GLY A 34 -0.36 -18.43 -5.31
N HIS A 35 -0.82 -17.26 -5.75
CA HIS A 35 -0.05 -16.02 -5.74
C HIS A 35 -0.87 -14.92 -5.04
N PHE A 36 -0.42 -14.58 -3.84
CA PHE A 36 -1.11 -13.70 -2.90
C PHE A 36 -0.41 -12.36 -2.82
N ILE A 37 -1.11 -11.27 -3.10
CA ILE A 37 -0.56 -9.91 -3.00
C ILE A 37 -1.30 -9.21 -1.87
N PHE A 38 -0.53 -8.70 -0.92
CA PHE A 38 -1.04 -8.03 0.26
C PHE A 38 -0.83 -6.53 0.16
N PHE A 39 -1.86 -5.76 0.52
CA PHE A 39 -1.74 -4.32 0.73
C PHE A 39 -2.32 -3.92 2.09
N MET A 40 -1.69 -2.97 2.76
CA MET A 40 -2.20 -2.37 3.99
C MET A 40 -1.91 -0.88 3.97
N PHE A 41 -2.86 -0.05 4.38
CA PHE A 41 -2.74 1.41 4.38
C PHE A 41 -3.24 1.92 5.72
N PHE A 42 -2.32 2.31 6.60
CA PHE A 42 -2.60 2.43 8.04
C PHE A 42 -2.21 3.77 8.65
N SER A 43 -2.25 4.85 7.87
CA SER A 43 -2.12 6.19 8.44
C SER A 43 -3.34 6.46 9.32
N ASP A 44 -3.16 7.18 10.42
CA ASP A 44 -4.27 7.63 11.29
C ASP A 44 -5.32 8.46 10.54
N LYS A 45 -4.93 9.06 9.41
CA LYS A 45 -5.82 9.85 8.56
C LYS A 45 -6.64 8.99 7.59
N ASP A 46 -6.31 7.71 7.40
CA ASP A 46 -6.99 6.79 6.48
C ASP A 46 -8.01 5.91 7.19
N LYS A 47 -9.05 6.55 7.75
CA LYS A 47 -10.08 5.86 8.54
C LYS A 47 -10.72 4.66 7.82
N GLU A 48 -10.82 4.72 6.49
CA GLU A 48 -11.44 3.67 5.69
C GLU A 48 -10.58 2.42 5.51
N SER A 49 -9.25 2.51 5.68
CA SER A 49 -8.31 1.42 5.41
C SER A 49 -7.46 0.99 6.61
N ARG A 50 -7.42 1.78 7.70
CA ARG A 50 -6.47 1.63 8.80
C ARG A 50 -6.42 0.23 9.42
N ASP A 51 -7.58 -0.41 9.54
CA ASP A 51 -7.73 -1.71 10.21
C ASP A 51 -8.07 -2.82 9.20
N LYS A 52 -7.55 -2.68 7.96
CA LYS A 52 -7.84 -3.61 6.86
C LYS A 52 -6.56 -4.08 6.18
N LEU A 53 -6.53 -5.38 5.91
CA LEU A 53 -5.56 -6.03 5.03
C LEU A 53 -6.28 -6.40 3.73
N PHE A 54 -5.78 -5.90 2.61
CA PHE A 54 -6.29 -6.24 1.28
C PHE A 54 -5.47 -7.39 0.72
N LEU A 55 -6.15 -8.50 0.41
CA LEU A 55 -5.58 -9.71 -0.15
C LEU A 55 -6.07 -9.87 -1.59
N TYR A 56 -5.18 -9.64 -2.54
CA TYR A 56 -5.42 -9.92 -3.94
C TYR A 56 -4.93 -11.33 -4.30
N LEU A 57 -5.85 -12.13 -4.79
CA LEU A 57 -5.67 -13.49 -5.28
C LEU A 57 -5.42 -13.42 -6.78
N LYS A 58 -4.15 -13.50 -7.19
CA LYS A 58 -3.74 -13.12 -8.55
C LYS A 58 -4.25 -14.09 -9.62
N ASN A 59 -4.34 -15.39 -9.34
CA ASN A 59 -4.79 -16.35 -10.35
C ASN A 59 -6.30 -16.22 -10.59
N THR A 60 -7.06 -15.99 -9.53
CA THR A 60 -8.53 -15.85 -9.59
C THR A 60 -9.00 -14.42 -9.84
N ASN A 61 -8.10 -13.45 -9.85
CA ASN A 61 -8.41 -12.02 -9.94
C ASN A 61 -9.37 -11.50 -8.86
N CYS A 62 -9.39 -12.14 -7.69
CA CYS A 62 -10.30 -11.81 -6.61
C CYS A 62 -9.60 -10.91 -5.56
N MET A 63 -10.29 -9.88 -5.08
CA MET A 63 -9.84 -9.08 -3.94
C MET A 63 -10.66 -9.43 -2.69
N LYS A 64 -9.98 -9.74 -1.60
CA LYS A 64 -10.58 -9.91 -0.27
C LYS A 64 -10.13 -8.80 0.65
N GLN A 65 -11.08 -8.24 1.40
CA GLN A 65 -10.81 -7.26 2.44
C GLN A 65 -10.94 -7.94 3.79
N LEU A 66 -9.81 -8.14 4.47
CA LEU A 66 -9.75 -8.73 5.79
C LEU A 66 -9.73 -7.62 6.83
N LYS A 67 -10.69 -7.65 7.76
CA LYS A 67 -10.67 -6.74 8.92
C LYS A 67 -9.70 -7.29 9.96
N LEU A 68 -8.79 -6.44 10.41
CA LEU A 68 -7.80 -6.75 11.43
C LEU A 68 -8.31 -6.28 12.80
N TYR A 69 -8.07 -7.10 13.83
CA TYR A 69 -8.50 -6.86 15.20
C TYR A 69 -7.31 -6.94 16.17
N GLY A 70 -7.38 -6.20 17.26
CA GLY A 70 -6.37 -6.22 18.32
C GLY A 70 -5.39 -5.05 18.24
N SER A 71 -4.30 -5.15 19.01
CA SER A 71 -3.25 -4.13 19.07
C SER A 71 -2.14 -4.45 18.08
N HIS A 72 -2.21 -3.86 16.88
CA HIS A 72 -1.22 -4.04 15.82
C HIS A 72 0.21 -3.66 16.27
N ARG A 73 0.34 -2.59 17.07
CA ARG A 73 1.63 -2.17 17.66
C ARG A 73 2.24 -3.23 18.59
N ASN A 74 1.42 -4.05 19.22
CA ASN A 74 1.86 -5.14 20.09
C ASN A 74 1.93 -6.50 19.35
N GLY A 75 1.89 -6.49 18.02
CA GLY A 75 1.98 -7.72 17.22
C GLY A 75 0.68 -8.54 17.13
N VAL A 76 -0.47 -7.94 17.45
CA VAL A 76 -1.77 -8.62 17.37
C VAL A 76 -2.56 -8.13 16.16
N PHE A 77 -2.57 -8.94 15.11
CA PHE A 77 -3.26 -8.75 13.82
C PHE A 77 -4.31 -9.86 13.64
N GLY A 78 -5.32 -9.83 14.50
CA GLY A 78 -6.38 -10.84 14.56
C GLY A 78 -7.27 -10.80 13.32
N ILE A 79 -7.54 -11.98 12.72
CA ILE A 79 -8.50 -12.15 11.63
C ILE A 79 -9.56 -13.18 12.00
N TYR A 80 -10.77 -12.99 11.49
CA TYR A 80 -11.82 -14.00 11.54
C TYR A 80 -11.96 -14.65 10.18
N PHE A 81 -12.13 -15.96 10.18
CA PHE A 81 -12.40 -16.74 9.01
C PHE A 81 -13.88 -16.71 8.66
N ASN A 82 -14.14 -16.85 7.37
CA ASN A 82 -15.47 -17.11 6.86
C ASN A 82 -15.36 -18.04 5.64
N GLU A 83 -16.48 -18.65 5.24
CA GLU A 83 -16.48 -19.60 4.14
C GLU A 83 -16.14 -18.94 2.79
N ASP A 84 -16.45 -17.66 2.61
CA ASP A 84 -16.09 -16.90 1.40
C ASP A 84 -14.57 -16.74 1.24
N LEU A 85 -13.85 -16.43 2.32
CA LEU A 85 -12.39 -16.37 2.35
C LEU A 85 -11.77 -17.74 2.11
N LYS A 86 -12.32 -18.77 2.76
CA LYS A 86 -11.89 -20.16 2.58
C LYS A 86 -12.00 -20.60 1.13
N GLN A 87 -13.15 -20.36 0.52
CA GLN A 87 -13.39 -20.76 -0.86
C GLN A 87 -12.49 -19.98 -1.82
N ALA A 88 -12.33 -18.67 -1.64
CA ALA A 88 -11.46 -17.87 -2.48
C ALA A 88 -9.98 -18.31 -2.42
N ILE A 89 -9.47 -18.65 -1.22
CA ILE A 89 -8.10 -19.18 -1.09
C ILE A 89 -7.98 -20.56 -1.74
N LYS A 90 -8.98 -21.44 -1.60
CA LYS A 90 -9.00 -22.74 -2.29
C LYS A 90 -8.95 -22.57 -3.81
N ASP A 91 -9.74 -21.66 -4.35
CA ASP A 91 -9.78 -21.38 -5.79
C ASP A 91 -8.43 -20.83 -6.27
N GLU A 92 -7.81 -19.93 -5.50
CA GLU A 92 -6.48 -19.40 -5.80
C GLU A 92 -5.39 -20.48 -5.82
N LEU A 93 -5.49 -21.46 -4.91
CA LEU A 93 -4.59 -22.62 -4.85
C LEU A 93 -4.94 -23.69 -5.91
N GLY A 94 -6.05 -23.57 -6.61
CA GLY A 94 -6.55 -24.56 -7.57
C GLY A 94 -6.97 -25.88 -6.91
N ILE A 95 -7.47 -25.82 -5.67
CA ILE A 95 -7.93 -27.00 -4.93
C ILE A 95 -9.35 -27.36 -5.42
N VAL A 96 -9.45 -28.39 -6.25
CA VAL A 96 -10.72 -28.90 -6.81
C VAL A 96 -10.99 -30.30 -6.28
N GLY A 97 -11.94 -30.43 -5.36
CA GLY A 97 -12.25 -31.72 -4.72
C GLY A 97 -11.08 -32.30 -3.91
N GLY A 98 -11.35 -33.28 -3.05
CA GLY A 98 -10.31 -33.92 -2.24
C GLY A 98 -10.86 -34.65 -1.01
N LYS A 99 -10.18 -35.72 -0.60
CA LYS A 99 -10.51 -36.46 0.63
C LYS A 99 -10.06 -35.72 1.90
N SER A 100 -9.05 -34.85 1.80
CA SER A 100 -8.58 -34.00 2.90
C SER A 100 -9.30 -32.66 2.90
N ALA A 101 -9.82 -32.26 4.06
CA ALA A 101 -10.41 -30.94 4.24
C ALA A 101 -9.31 -29.87 4.20
N PHE A 102 -9.45 -28.86 3.34
CA PHE A 102 -8.62 -27.67 3.38
C PHE A 102 -8.87 -26.91 4.69
N ASN A 103 -7.80 -26.61 5.43
CA ASN A 103 -7.82 -25.88 6.69
C ASN A 103 -7.23 -24.48 6.50
N LEU A 104 -8.00 -23.45 6.86
CA LEU A 104 -7.54 -22.06 6.79
C LEU A 104 -6.45 -21.75 7.82
N SER A 105 -6.49 -22.32 9.01
CA SER A 105 -5.48 -22.10 10.04
C SER A 105 -4.11 -22.55 9.54
N ASP A 106 -4.01 -23.76 9.01
CA ASP A 106 -2.75 -24.31 8.47
C ASP A 106 -2.21 -23.47 7.29
N PHE A 107 -3.11 -22.96 6.44
CA PHE A 107 -2.73 -22.04 5.37
C PHE A 107 -2.17 -20.73 5.93
N PHE A 108 -2.86 -20.13 6.89
CA PHE A 108 -2.43 -18.86 7.47
C PHE A 108 -1.18 -19.00 8.34
N ASP A 109 -0.96 -20.14 9.00
CA ASP A 109 0.30 -20.47 9.68
C ASP A 109 1.47 -20.46 8.71
N LYS A 110 1.33 -21.17 7.60
CA LYS A 110 2.36 -21.17 6.55
C LYS A 110 2.55 -19.77 5.96
N LEU A 111 1.45 -19.07 5.67
CA LEU A 111 1.51 -17.72 5.14
C LEU A 111 2.25 -16.77 6.07
N ASN A 112 1.97 -16.87 7.37
CA ASN A 112 2.55 -16.03 8.39
C ASN A 112 4.06 -16.24 8.55
N GLN A 113 4.55 -17.46 8.30
CA GLN A 113 5.99 -17.79 8.24
C GLN A 113 6.68 -17.23 6.99
N GLU A 114 5.94 -17.05 5.89
CA GLU A 114 6.47 -16.53 4.62
C GLU A 114 6.41 -15.00 4.54
N ILE A 115 5.81 -14.32 5.52
CA ILE A 115 5.84 -12.86 5.60
C ILE A 115 7.29 -12.41 5.83
N PRO A 116 7.86 -11.55 4.98
CA PRO A 116 9.22 -11.06 5.20
C PRO A 116 9.30 -10.28 6.52
N GLU A 117 10.26 -10.63 7.37
CA GLU A 117 10.52 -9.90 8.63
C GLU A 117 10.75 -8.40 8.38
N HIS A 118 11.47 -8.11 7.30
CA HIS A 118 11.75 -6.76 6.81
C HIS A 118 11.15 -6.56 5.43
N LEU A 119 10.34 -5.51 5.27
CA LEU A 119 9.83 -5.09 3.98
C LEU A 119 10.73 -4.00 3.40
N SER A 120 11.48 -4.34 2.35
CA SER A 120 12.24 -3.34 1.61
C SER A 120 11.30 -2.32 0.97
N VAL A 121 11.58 -1.03 1.17
CA VAL A 121 10.83 0.06 0.54
C VAL A 121 10.83 -0.10 -0.99
N GLN A 122 11.93 -0.58 -1.58
CA GLN A 122 12.02 -0.82 -3.01
C GLN A 122 11.14 -1.99 -3.46
N GLN A 123 11.08 -3.08 -2.69
CA GLN A 123 10.19 -4.20 -2.99
C GLN A 123 8.72 -3.77 -2.90
N LYS A 124 8.36 -3.01 -1.86
CA LYS A 124 7.04 -2.37 -1.73
C LYS A 124 6.69 -1.54 -2.95
N ILE A 125 7.60 -0.65 -3.39
CA ILE A 125 7.41 0.17 -4.60
C ILE A 125 7.17 -0.71 -5.83
N ASN A 126 7.98 -1.75 -6.02
CA ASN A 126 7.85 -2.65 -7.16
C ASN A 126 6.48 -3.36 -7.17
N VAL A 127 6.02 -3.86 -6.02
CA VAL A 127 4.70 -4.50 -5.89
C VAL A 127 3.57 -3.50 -6.15
N LEU A 128 3.65 -2.29 -5.57
CA LEU A 128 2.67 -1.23 -5.81
C LEU A 128 2.56 -0.89 -7.30
N ARG A 129 3.69 -0.63 -7.97
CA ARG A 129 3.69 -0.28 -9.41
C ARG A 129 3.17 -1.41 -10.30
N LYS A 130 3.49 -2.65 -9.95
CA LYS A 130 3.09 -3.83 -10.73
C LYS A 130 1.58 -4.10 -10.65
N TYR A 131 0.98 -3.96 -9.48
CA TYR A 131 -0.38 -4.43 -9.23
C TYR A 131 -1.40 -3.32 -9.02
N TYR A 132 -1.05 -2.24 -8.31
CA TYR A 132 -2.00 -1.23 -7.89
C TYR A 132 -2.74 -0.54 -9.06
N PRO A 133 -2.08 -0.12 -10.15
CA PRO A 133 -2.78 0.56 -11.26
C PRO A 133 -3.91 -0.29 -11.87
N ASN A 134 -3.68 -1.60 -12.02
CA ASN A 134 -4.65 -2.52 -12.61
C ASN A 134 -5.81 -2.84 -11.65
N LEU A 135 -5.52 -2.95 -10.36
CA LEU A 135 -6.54 -3.22 -9.33
C LEU A 135 -7.47 -2.03 -9.13
N ASN A 136 -6.91 -0.83 -9.20
CA ASN A 136 -7.64 0.42 -9.16
C ASN A 136 -8.66 0.52 -10.32
N LEU A 137 -8.24 0.26 -11.56
CA LEU A 137 -9.13 0.31 -12.73
C LEU A 137 -10.35 -0.62 -12.63
N ARG A 138 -10.27 -1.67 -11.79
CA ARG A 138 -11.36 -2.63 -11.57
C ARG A 138 -12.24 -2.30 -10.38
N ASN A 139 -12.06 -1.14 -9.72
CA ASN A 139 -12.74 -0.75 -8.48
C ASN A 139 -12.60 -1.78 -7.34
N ASN A 140 -11.53 -2.57 -7.37
CA ASN A 140 -11.32 -3.65 -6.41
C ASN A 140 -10.69 -3.17 -5.09
N LEU A 141 -10.10 -1.98 -5.06
CA LEU A 141 -9.52 -1.37 -3.85
C LEU A 141 -10.33 -0.13 -3.44
N PRO A 142 -10.54 0.11 -2.13
CA PRO A 142 -11.16 1.34 -1.65
C PRO A 142 -10.30 2.57 -1.97
N ASN A 143 -10.88 3.75 -1.85
CA ASN A 143 -10.26 5.02 -2.24
C ASN A 143 -9.17 5.49 -1.26
N ILE A 144 -8.05 4.77 -1.23
CA ILE A 144 -6.92 4.93 -0.31
C ILE A 144 -5.81 5.87 -0.84
N VAL A 145 -5.93 6.28 -2.10
CA VAL A 145 -5.08 7.28 -2.76
C VAL A 145 -5.95 8.48 -3.08
N ASN A 146 -5.57 9.66 -2.59
CA ASN A 146 -6.39 10.87 -2.73
C ASN A 146 -6.55 11.28 -4.21
N GLU A 147 -7.77 11.62 -4.66
CA GLU A 147 -8.07 11.94 -6.06
C GLU A 147 -7.50 10.87 -7.01
N MET A 148 -7.94 9.63 -6.81
CA MET A 148 -7.40 8.41 -7.39
C MET A 148 -7.28 8.42 -8.93
N GLU A 149 -8.16 9.16 -9.61
CA GLU A 149 -8.18 9.36 -11.05
C GLU A 149 -7.05 10.29 -11.55
N LYS A 150 -6.47 11.10 -10.66
CA LYS A 150 -5.40 12.04 -11.01
C LYS A 150 -4.04 11.38 -10.88
N ILE A 151 -3.59 10.73 -11.94
CA ILE A 151 -2.34 9.94 -11.94
C ILE A 151 -1.15 10.65 -12.57
N TYR A 152 -1.36 11.79 -13.24
CA TYR A 152 -0.28 12.53 -13.89
C TYR A 152 0.21 13.68 -13.01
N TRP A 153 1.51 13.70 -12.73
CA TRP A 153 2.12 14.75 -11.92
C TRP A 153 2.25 16.06 -12.73
N ILE A 154 1.94 17.19 -12.09
CA ILE A 154 2.01 18.52 -12.75
C ILE A 154 2.81 19.58 -11.96
N GLY A 155 3.30 19.23 -10.77
CA GLY A 155 4.11 20.13 -9.95
C GLY A 155 3.80 20.01 -8.46
N PHE A 156 4.10 21.09 -7.74
CA PHE A 156 3.97 21.17 -6.29
C PHE A 156 2.97 22.24 -5.84
N MET A 157 2.56 22.16 -4.58
CA MET A 157 1.64 23.10 -3.95
C MET A 157 1.97 23.28 -2.46
N GLN A 158 2.08 24.53 -2.02
CA GLN A 158 2.23 24.89 -0.62
C GLN A 158 0.95 24.61 0.15
N LEU A 159 1.09 23.98 1.31
CA LEU A 159 0.00 23.81 2.28
C LEU A 159 0.03 24.98 3.26
N LYS A 160 -1.14 25.60 3.50
CA LYS A 160 -1.26 26.80 4.33
C LYS A 160 -0.96 26.53 5.82
N SER A 161 -1.40 25.39 6.36
CA SER A 161 -1.18 25.02 7.78
C SER A 161 -1.27 23.52 8.05
N ALA A 162 -0.90 22.68 7.08
CA ALA A 162 -1.04 21.23 7.22
C ALA A 162 0.19 20.48 6.69
N LYS A 163 0.53 19.36 7.33
CA LYS A 163 1.43 18.36 6.75
C LYS A 163 0.76 17.71 5.53
N PRO A 164 1.53 17.31 4.51
CA PRO A 164 1.00 16.54 3.39
C PRO A 164 0.24 15.30 3.86
N ARG A 165 -0.81 14.92 3.12
CA ARG A 165 -1.59 13.73 3.43
C ARG A 165 -0.87 12.51 2.86
N GLU A 166 -0.75 11.45 3.66
CA GLU A 166 -0.15 10.19 3.25
C GLU A 166 -0.81 9.61 1.99
N SER A 167 -2.14 9.69 1.90
CA SER A 167 -2.89 9.27 0.71
C SER A 167 -2.53 10.03 -0.57
N THR A 168 -2.02 11.27 -0.48
CA THR A 168 -1.48 12.00 -1.64
C THR A 168 -0.03 11.60 -1.90
N LEU A 169 0.79 11.48 -0.84
CA LEU A 169 2.20 11.10 -0.95
C LEU A 169 2.39 9.70 -1.53
N ARG A 170 1.44 8.78 -1.31
CA ARG A 170 1.43 7.43 -1.90
C ARG A 170 1.59 7.40 -3.41
N LYS A 171 1.15 8.46 -4.10
CA LYS A 171 1.32 8.58 -5.55
C LYS A 171 2.80 8.62 -5.97
N LEU A 172 3.71 9.01 -5.09
CA LEU A 172 5.16 8.87 -5.33
C LEU A 172 5.55 7.40 -5.52
N TYR A 173 5.09 6.52 -4.64
CA TYR A 173 5.41 5.09 -4.74
C TYR A 173 4.81 4.46 -6.01
N ILE A 174 3.64 4.93 -6.46
CA ILE A 174 2.85 4.26 -7.51
C ILE A 174 3.09 4.84 -8.91
N TYR A 175 3.15 6.16 -9.05
CA TYR A 175 3.03 6.85 -10.35
C TYR A 175 4.26 7.65 -10.77
N THR A 176 5.39 7.49 -10.07
CA THR A 176 6.68 8.10 -10.46
C THR A 176 7.66 7.04 -10.91
N GLN A 177 8.77 7.47 -11.52
CA GLN A 177 9.91 6.61 -11.87
C GLN A 177 10.97 6.56 -10.76
N CYS A 178 10.74 7.21 -9.62
CA CYS A 178 11.73 7.34 -8.55
C CYS A 178 12.01 6.00 -7.86
N ASP A 179 13.24 5.78 -7.41
CA ASP A 179 13.58 4.65 -6.52
C ASP A 179 13.27 4.96 -5.05
N ALA A 180 13.51 4.00 -4.15
CA ALA A 180 13.27 4.16 -2.72
C ALA A 180 14.02 5.36 -2.11
N LYS A 181 15.30 5.54 -2.42
CA LYS A 181 16.13 6.62 -1.84
C LYS A 181 15.63 7.98 -2.32
N GLN A 182 15.32 8.08 -3.61
CA GLN A 182 14.78 9.28 -4.24
C GLN A 182 13.42 9.66 -3.66
N ILE A 183 12.55 8.67 -3.42
CA ILE A 183 11.25 8.92 -2.78
C ILE A 183 11.43 9.38 -1.34
N ASP A 184 12.31 8.74 -0.56
CA ASP A 184 12.59 9.15 0.82
C ASP A 184 13.10 10.59 0.90
N GLU A 185 13.99 10.98 -0.02
CA GLU A 185 14.47 12.36 -0.14
C GLU A 185 13.32 13.33 -0.45
N LEU A 186 12.49 13.02 -1.45
CA LEU A 186 11.33 13.84 -1.80
C LEU A 186 10.37 13.97 -0.61
N LEU A 187 10.05 12.88 0.08
CA LEU A 187 9.16 12.88 1.24
C LEU A 187 9.68 13.77 2.36
N ASN A 188 10.98 13.69 2.66
CA ASN A 188 11.62 14.52 3.67
C ASN A 188 11.50 16.01 3.32
N ILE A 189 11.77 16.38 2.06
CA ILE A 189 11.66 17.78 1.61
C ILE A 189 10.20 18.25 1.68
N LEU A 190 9.26 17.46 1.16
CA LEU A 190 7.83 17.80 1.14
C LEU A 190 7.28 18.03 2.54
N ARG A 191 7.61 17.14 3.49
CA ARG A 191 7.20 17.25 4.91
C ARG A 191 7.83 18.47 5.58
N THR A 192 9.12 18.71 5.38
CA THR A 192 9.86 19.82 6.00
C THR A 192 9.34 21.20 5.56
N HIS A 193 8.94 21.34 4.29
CA HIS A 193 8.49 22.62 3.75
C HIS A 193 6.96 22.77 3.70
N ASN A 194 6.19 21.81 4.23
CA ASN A 194 4.73 21.77 4.10
C ASN A 194 4.27 21.89 2.64
N ILE A 195 4.94 21.17 1.73
CA ILE A 195 4.63 21.14 0.30
C ILE A 195 4.01 19.78 -0.02
N THR A 196 2.98 19.76 -0.87
CA THR A 196 2.40 18.54 -1.44
C THR A 196 2.57 18.50 -2.95
N LEU A 197 2.29 17.34 -3.52
CA LEU A 197 2.27 17.12 -4.96
C LEU A 197 0.91 17.51 -5.55
N LYS A 198 0.93 18.04 -6.77
CA LYS A 198 -0.26 18.33 -7.56
C LYS A 198 -0.34 17.33 -8.72
N TRP A 199 -1.53 16.76 -8.89
CA TRP A 199 -1.80 15.73 -9.88
C TRP A 199 -3.00 16.12 -10.76
N THR A 200 -3.10 15.52 -11.94
CA THR A 200 -4.20 15.70 -12.90
C THR A 200 -4.59 14.36 -13.53
N SER A 201 -5.81 14.27 -14.04
CA SER A 201 -6.25 13.18 -14.92
C SER A 201 -5.97 13.47 -16.41
N ASP A 202 -5.66 14.73 -16.75
CA ASP A 202 -5.36 15.19 -18.10
C ASP A 202 -3.88 14.97 -18.46
N LYS A 203 -3.61 13.95 -19.27
CA LYS A 203 -2.25 13.60 -19.72
C LYS A 203 -1.54 14.75 -20.44
N ASN A 204 -2.26 15.65 -21.10
CA ASN A 204 -1.64 16.75 -21.87
C ASN A 204 -0.99 17.82 -20.97
N LYS A 205 -1.34 17.83 -19.68
CA LYS A 205 -0.75 18.72 -18.68
C LYS A 205 0.38 18.06 -17.89
N ALA A 206 0.65 16.77 -18.14
CA ALA A 206 1.61 15.98 -17.39
C ALA A 206 3.04 16.51 -17.60
N LYS A 207 3.81 16.52 -16.51
CA LYS A 207 5.27 16.59 -16.55
C LYS A 207 5.84 15.19 -16.37
N GLU A 208 7.09 14.99 -16.79
CA GLU A 208 7.83 13.77 -16.48
C GLU A 208 7.95 13.60 -14.96
N ALA A 209 7.51 12.45 -14.45
CA ALA A 209 7.46 12.14 -13.03
C ALA A 209 8.72 11.36 -12.59
N ASP A 210 9.89 11.87 -12.98
CA ASP A 210 11.21 11.36 -12.58
C ASP A 210 11.86 12.28 -11.54
N PHE A 211 12.86 11.76 -10.82
CA PHE A 211 13.50 12.48 -9.72
C PHE A 211 14.16 13.81 -10.16
N ALA A 212 14.86 13.82 -11.29
CA ALA A 212 15.59 15.01 -11.75
C ALA A 212 14.63 16.14 -12.12
N THR A 213 13.56 15.81 -12.85
CA THR A 213 12.49 16.76 -13.21
C THR A 213 11.79 17.30 -11.96
N MET A 214 11.45 16.41 -11.01
CA MET A 214 10.78 16.80 -9.77
C MET A 214 11.65 17.70 -8.88
N ILE A 215 12.93 17.41 -8.71
CA ILE A 215 13.85 18.26 -7.93
C ILE A 215 14.04 19.63 -8.59
N LYS A 216 14.19 19.67 -9.92
CA LYS A 216 14.28 20.94 -10.66
C LYS A 216 13.04 21.80 -10.44
N ASP A 217 11.85 21.22 -10.57
CA ASP A 217 10.58 21.93 -10.38
C ASP A 217 10.41 22.39 -8.92
N LEU A 218 10.84 21.58 -7.95
CA LEU A 218 10.78 21.90 -6.54
C LEU A 218 11.72 23.06 -6.16
N ASN A 219 12.93 23.08 -6.72
CA ASN A 219 13.87 24.19 -6.51
C ASN A 219 13.32 25.48 -7.10
N ASN A 220 12.79 25.43 -8.33
CA ASN A 220 12.12 26.58 -8.94
C ASN A 220 10.94 27.06 -8.09
N TYR A 221 10.15 26.13 -7.53
CA TYR A 221 9.02 26.45 -6.66
C TYR A 221 9.44 27.18 -5.38
N LYS A 222 10.53 26.75 -4.74
CA LYS A 222 11.09 27.39 -3.53
C LYS A 222 11.60 28.82 -3.78
N HIS A 223 12.04 29.11 -5.00
CA HIS A 223 12.58 30.42 -5.39
C HIS A 223 11.54 31.38 -5.98
N GLN A 224 10.28 30.97 -6.10
CA GLN A 224 9.21 31.89 -6.50
C GLN A 224 8.89 32.87 -5.35
N PRO A 225 8.85 34.20 -5.61
CA PRO A 225 8.44 35.15 -4.59
C PRO A 225 7.02 34.83 -4.14
N LYS A 226 6.81 34.76 -2.82
CA LYS A 226 5.47 34.62 -2.25
C LYS A 226 4.68 35.85 -2.66
N LEU A 227 3.79 35.70 -3.64
CA LEU A 227 2.73 36.68 -3.90
C LEU A 227 1.85 36.69 -2.65
N THR A 228 2.10 37.69 -1.80
CA THR A 228 1.30 38.07 -0.63
C THR A 228 -0.07 38.56 -1.05
#